data_AF-A0A397AX39-F1
#
_entry.id   AF-A0A397AX39-F1
#
_cell.length_a   1.000
_cell.length_b   1.000
_cell.length_c   1.000
_cell.angle_alpha   90.00
_cell.angle_beta   90.00
_cell.angle_gamma   90.00
#
_symmetry.space_group_name_H-M   'P 1'
#
loop_
_entity.id
_entity.type
_entity.pdbx_description
1 polymer ?
#
loop_
_entity_poly.entity_id
_entity_poly.type
_entity_poly.pdbx_seq_one_letter_code
_entity_poly.pdbx_strand_id
1 'polypeptide(L)'
;MVVNPLTRCVEDYSLPPYAQLRPDDIAPALRTAMAEFASDLEAIEDDLACPDAEISWESVMDRLEIIDDPLERLWCIVLQLMKAVNMPELRAAHSELEDQVVRLQNKRAQSVVVYQAMTALRDGPTYVTLTTEQQVTLTTEQQVTIGRATASGVNLVDHDKDRFNAIHVRLQALNAVAAGHVLATAESGPWKLSLESPVYDPLLKYCASRPIREQLYRANNDKAKANEPVVVEILQLRLQLAQMLGFRSFSSSVWTERLHQEQFDIDDEAISQYFSLPKAADGLEETWHPDVRFFQIRAMDQPETPVVAQFYLDPYARPGQKRQGSFVEVVVSRSKVLRTAKAPVRLPVFSIVLNQTPPVGDIPSLMTFTDLDLLFGCVGFGLRIALTSAEYTAASGIDGIEADSLGVPVRVLKRFCYHRGIQCRMPSKQNIHAILKPIVVTQN
;
A
#
# COMPACT_ATOMS: atom_id res chain seq x y z
N MET A 1 17.32 -32.54 2.00
CA MET A 1 16.03 -32.01 2.50
C MET A 1 15.20 -31.58 1.30
N VAL A 2 13.88 -31.49 1.45
CA VAL A 2 13.06 -30.66 0.54
C VAL A 2 13.32 -29.20 0.95
N VAL A 3 13.74 -28.36 -0.01
CA VAL A 3 13.92 -26.93 0.24
C VAL A 3 12.55 -26.27 0.30
N ASN A 4 12.36 -25.33 1.22
CA ASN A 4 11.10 -24.61 1.36
C ASN A 4 10.83 -23.76 0.10
N PRO A 5 9.63 -23.84 -0.52
CA PRO A 5 9.34 -23.14 -1.77
C PRO A 5 9.40 -21.60 -1.61
N LEU A 6 9.10 -21.05 -0.43
CA LEU A 6 9.20 -19.62 -0.16
C LEU A 6 10.65 -19.15 0.04
N THR A 7 11.48 -19.93 0.75
CA THR A 7 12.93 -19.64 0.84
C THR A 7 13.55 -19.63 -0.55
N ARG A 8 13.23 -20.65 -1.37
CA ARG A 8 13.69 -20.69 -2.76
C ARG A 8 13.17 -19.50 -3.60
N CYS A 9 11.97 -19.01 -3.34
CA CYS A 9 11.39 -17.87 -4.05
C CYS A 9 12.15 -16.56 -3.81
N VAL A 10 12.76 -16.38 -2.64
CA VAL A 10 13.65 -15.23 -2.38
C VAL A 10 15.04 -15.47 -2.99
N GLU A 11 15.63 -16.65 -2.82
CA GLU A 11 16.93 -17.05 -3.43
C GLU A 11 16.96 -16.90 -4.97
N ASP A 12 15.99 -17.48 -5.69
CA ASP A 12 15.93 -17.46 -7.16
C ASP A 12 15.37 -16.12 -7.71
N TYR A 13 14.96 -15.18 -6.85
CA TYR A 13 14.15 -13.98 -7.17
C TYR A 13 12.93 -14.28 -8.08
N SER A 14 12.37 -15.49 -8.00
CA SER A 14 11.27 -15.97 -8.85
C SER A 14 9.90 -15.42 -8.41
N LEU A 15 8.85 -15.59 -9.22
CA LEU A 15 7.48 -15.32 -8.76
C LEU A 15 7.12 -16.19 -7.53
N PRO A 16 6.22 -15.73 -6.64
CA PRO A 16 5.77 -16.53 -5.50
C PRO A 16 5.06 -17.82 -5.93
N PRO A 17 5.43 -18.99 -5.37
CA PRO A 17 4.90 -20.28 -5.77
C PRO A 17 3.52 -20.54 -5.11
N TYR A 18 2.51 -19.75 -5.50
CA TYR A 18 1.19 -19.73 -4.86
C TYR A 18 0.39 -21.03 -4.92
N ALA A 19 0.72 -21.95 -5.83
CA ALA A 19 -0.01 -23.22 -6.03
C ALA A 19 0.70 -24.41 -5.37
N GLN A 20 2.02 -24.32 -5.17
CA GLN A 20 2.82 -25.25 -4.37
C GLN A 20 2.89 -24.85 -2.88
N LEU A 21 2.63 -23.59 -2.55
CA LEU A 21 2.63 -23.05 -1.19
C LEU A 21 1.60 -23.73 -0.28
N ARG A 22 2.07 -24.28 0.84
CA ARG A 22 1.21 -24.75 1.94
C ARG A 22 1.36 -23.80 3.13
N PRO A 23 0.34 -23.66 4.01
CA PRO A 23 0.46 -22.80 5.19
C PRO A 23 1.64 -23.18 6.10
N ASP A 24 1.95 -24.48 6.20
CA ASP A 24 3.07 -25.01 6.98
C ASP A 24 4.45 -24.54 6.47
N ASP A 25 4.57 -24.10 5.21
CA ASP A 25 5.82 -23.57 4.65
C ASP A 25 6.10 -22.12 5.09
N ILE A 26 5.07 -21.38 5.54
CA ILE A 26 5.16 -19.93 5.81
C ILE A 26 6.01 -19.65 7.05
N ALA A 27 5.68 -20.28 8.18
CA ALA A 27 6.36 -19.99 9.44
C ALA A 27 7.85 -20.42 9.44
N PRO A 28 8.26 -21.56 8.84
CA PRO A 28 9.67 -21.87 8.63
C PRO A 28 10.38 -20.86 7.74
N ALA A 29 9.81 -20.46 6.60
CA ALA A 29 10.44 -19.52 5.67
C ALA A 29 10.66 -18.14 6.30
N LEU A 30 9.65 -17.61 7.01
CA LEU A 30 9.77 -16.35 7.75
C LEU A 30 10.84 -16.45 8.84
N ARG A 31 10.87 -17.52 9.65
CA ARG A 31 11.91 -17.68 10.70
C ARG A 31 13.32 -17.79 10.12
N THR A 32 13.49 -18.37 8.92
CA THR A 32 14.76 -18.36 8.18
C THR A 32 15.14 -16.95 7.74
N ALA A 33 14.29 -16.25 6.99
CA ALA A 33 14.56 -14.89 6.51
C ALA A 33 14.75 -13.88 7.65
N MET A 34 14.08 -14.06 8.79
CA MET A 34 14.29 -13.26 10.01
C MET A 34 15.67 -13.48 10.64
N ALA A 35 16.22 -14.69 10.60
CA ALA A 35 17.54 -15.00 11.14
C ALA A 35 18.66 -14.50 10.20
N GLU A 36 18.45 -14.64 8.89
CA GLU A 36 19.32 -14.08 7.84
C GLU A 36 19.35 -12.55 7.95
N PHE A 37 18.19 -11.89 7.91
CA PHE A 37 18.06 -10.44 8.11
C PHE A 37 18.74 -9.93 9.40
N ALA A 38 18.60 -10.65 10.52
CA ALA A 38 19.26 -10.26 11.77
C ALA A 38 20.79 -10.34 11.68
N SER A 39 21.32 -11.40 11.06
CA SER A 39 22.76 -11.60 10.84
C SER A 39 23.34 -10.60 9.84
N ASP A 40 22.62 -10.33 8.75
CA ASP A 40 23.07 -9.42 7.69
C ASP A 40 23.00 -7.95 8.12
N LEU A 41 22.01 -7.61 8.97
CA LEU A 41 21.96 -6.32 9.65
C LEU A 41 23.13 -6.14 10.61
N GLU A 42 23.53 -7.18 11.35
CA GLU A 42 24.70 -7.09 12.25
C GLU A 42 26.02 -7.00 11.45
N ALA A 43 26.12 -7.69 10.31
CA ALA A 43 27.26 -7.58 9.40
C ALA A 43 27.40 -6.19 8.74
N ILE A 44 26.29 -5.56 8.31
CA ILE A 44 26.35 -4.18 7.76
C ILE A 44 26.59 -3.14 8.88
N GLU A 45 26.10 -3.38 10.10
CA GLU A 45 26.41 -2.53 11.26
C GLU A 45 27.91 -2.59 11.63
N ASP A 46 28.52 -3.79 11.67
CA ASP A 46 29.96 -3.94 11.94
C ASP A 46 30.84 -3.35 10.82
N ASP A 47 30.51 -3.60 9.55
CA ASP A 47 31.25 -3.05 8.40
C ASP A 47 31.24 -1.51 8.37
N LEU A 48 30.06 -0.90 8.59
CA LEU A 48 29.89 0.56 8.55
C LEU A 48 30.40 1.26 9.83
N ALA A 49 30.60 0.51 10.93
CA ALA A 49 31.22 1.03 12.15
C ALA A 49 32.76 1.04 12.08
N CYS A 50 33.37 0.44 11.06
CA CYS A 50 34.82 0.43 10.87
C CYS A 50 35.36 1.85 10.59
N PRO A 51 36.40 2.35 11.30
CA PRO A 51 36.94 3.70 11.09
C PRO A 51 37.45 3.98 9.67
N ASP A 52 37.85 2.93 8.94
CA ASP A 52 38.36 3.00 7.57
C ASP A 52 37.30 2.58 6.52
N ALA A 53 36.00 2.55 6.88
CA ALA A 53 34.92 2.13 5.99
C ALA A 53 34.75 3.07 4.77
N GLU A 54 34.72 2.49 3.57
CA GLU A 54 34.40 3.23 2.34
C GLU A 54 32.88 3.43 2.24
N ILE A 55 32.41 4.64 2.59
CA ILE A 55 31.00 5.04 2.50
C ILE A 55 30.67 5.45 1.06
N SER A 56 30.00 4.56 0.33
CA SER A 56 29.52 4.77 -1.05
C SER A 56 28.00 4.53 -1.12
N TRP A 57 27.42 4.70 -2.32
CA TRP A 57 26.02 4.33 -2.53
C TRP A 57 25.83 2.81 -2.42
N GLU A 58 26.78 2.05 -2.96
CA GLU A 58 26.79 0.60 -3.04
C GLU A 58 27.01 -0.05 -1.65
N SER A 59 27.93 0.51 -0.84
CA SER A 59 28.22 -0.03 0.49
C SER A 59 27.16 0.29 1.56
N VAL A 60 26.25 1.23 1.27
CA VAL A 60 25.12 1.57 2.17
C VAL A 60 23.78 1.17 1.53
N MET A 61 23.34 1.88 0.50
CA MET A 61 21.95 1.82 0.00
C MET A 61 21.65 0.54 -0.78
N ASP A 62 22.55 0.09 -1.66
CA ASP A 62 22.34 -1.17 -2.38
C ASP A 62 22.41 -2.38 -1.43
N ARG A 63 23.30 -2.34 -0.42
CA ARG A 63 23.32 -3.38 0.64
C ARG A 63 22.05 -3.41 1.47
N LEU A 64 21.50 -2.25 1.86
CA LEU A 64 20.21 -2.19 2.56
C LEU A 64 19.08 -2.82 1.72
N GLU A 65 18.97 -2.44 0.44
CA GLU A 65 17.96 -3.01 -0.46
C GLU A 65 18.11 -4.54 -0.65
N ILE A 66 19.34 -5.08 -0.57
CA ILE A 66 19.60 -6.53 -0.60
C ILE A 66 19.13 -7.23 0.68
N ILE A 67 19.43 -6.69 1.87
CA ILE A 67 19.11 -7.36 3.13
C ILE A 67 17.63 -7.20 3.53
N ASP A 68 16.99 -6.08 3.16
CA ASP A 68 15.58 -5.83 3.47
C ASP A 68 14.64 -6.75 2.66
N ASP A 69 14.95 -7.04 1.39
CA ASP A 69 14.01 -7.71 0.47
C ASP A 69 13.51 -9.08 0.93
N PRO A 70 14.33 -10.05 1.39
CA PRO A 70 13.83 -11.40 1.69
C PRO A 70 12.76 -11.41 2.78
N LEU A 71 12.95 -10.62 3.85
CA LEU A 71 12.00 -10.54 4.95
C LEU A 71 10.76 -9.74 4.58
N GLU A 72 10.91 -8.55 4.00
CA GLU A 72 9.78 -7.71 3.62
C GLU A 72 8.90 -8.38 2.56
N ARG A 73 9.52 -9.05 1.58
CA ARG A 73 8.83 -9.73 0.48
C ARG A 73 8.02 -10.93 0.95
N LEU A 74 8.56 -11.76 1.84
CA LEU A 74 7.79 -12.85 2.45
C LEU A 74 6.66 -12.32 3.33
N TRP A 75 6.88 -11.23 4.07
CA TRP A 75 5.84 -10.60 4.87
C TRP A 75 4.70 -10.02 4.01
N CYS A 76 5.04 -9.34 2.90
CA CYS A 76 4.09 -8.85 1.91
C CYS A 76 3.25 -9.99 1.29
N ILE A 77 3.85 -11.14 0.98
CA ILE A 77 3.12 -12.33 0.49
C ILE A 77 2.09 -12.81 1.52
N VAL A 78 2.45 -12.89 2.81
CA VAL A 78 1.52 -13.28 3.88
C VAL A 78 0.38 -12.27 4.03
N LEU A 79 0.70 -10.97 4.06
CA LEU A 79 -0.29 -9.89 4.13
C LEU A 79 -1.23 -9.87 2.91
N GLN A 80 -0.73 -10.16 1.71
CA GLN A 80 -1.52 -10.28 0.49
C GLN A 80 -2.47 -11.50 0.56
N LEU A 81 -1.97 -12.66 0.95
CA LEU A 81 -2.78 -13.87 1.08
C LEU A 81 -3.86 -13.73 2.17
N MET A 82 -3.58 -13.04 3.28
CA MET A 82 -4.59 -12.70 4.27
C MET A 82 -5.68 -11.73 3.78
N LYS A 83 -5.44 -10.99 2.68
CA LYS A 83 -6.45 -10.16 2.00
C LYS A 83 -7.20 -10.94 0.92
N ALA A 84 -6.52 -11.85 0.21
CA ALA A 84 -7.07 -12.52 -0.97
C ALA A 84 -7.74 -13.89 -0.67
N VAL A 85 -7.14 -14.69 0.20
CA VAL A 85 -7.54 -16.07 0.56
C VAL A 85 -7.28 -16.34 2.05
N ASN A 86 -7.96 -15.60 2.92
CA ASN A 86 -7.76 -15.64 4.36
C ASN A 86 -8.16 -17.00 4.97
N MET A 87 -7.21 -17.69 5.62
CA MET A 87 -7.43 -18.99 6.27
C MET A 87 -6.96 -18.98 7.74
N PRO A 88 -7.46 -19.87 8.62
CA PRO A 88 -7.03 -19.95 10.02
C PRO A 88 -5.51 -20.06 10.22
N GLU A 89 -4.86 -20.83 9.34
CA GLU A 89 -3.44 -21.16 9.40
C GLU A 89 -2.57 -19.94 9.06
N LEU A 90 -2.98 -19.17 8.04
CA LEU A 90 -2.37 -17.87 7.71
C LEU A 90 -2.46 -16.89 8.88
N ARG A 91 -3.62 -16.82 9.55
CA ARG A 91 -3.81 -15.94 10.72
C ARG A 91 -2.98 -16.40 11.92
N ALA A 92 -2.82 -17.71 12.11
CA ALA A 92 -1.96 -18.27 13.16
C ALA A 92 -0.48 -17.92 12.90
N ALA A 93 0.03 -18.17 11.69
CA ALA A 93 1.41 -17.86 11.33
C ALA A 93 1.72 -16.35 11.43
N HIS A 94 0.80 -15.48 10.99
CA HIS A 94 0.92 -14.03 11.19
C HIS A 94 0.93 -13.66 12.67
N SER A 95 -0.03 -14.15 13.47
CA SER A 95 -0.13 -13.82 14.89
C SER A 95 1.02 -14.37 15.75
N GLU A 96 1.77 -15.37 15.28
CA GLU A 96 2.98 -15.88 15.95
C GLU A 96 4.22 -15.02 15.64
N LEU A 97 4.30 -14.47 14.42
CA LEU A 97 5.53 -13.89 13.87
C LEU A 97 5.50 -12.36 13.68
N GLU A 98 4.34 -11.73 13.52
CA GLU A 98 4.14 -10.27 13.38
C GLU A 98 4.97 -9.48 14.38
N ASP A 99 4.85 -9.86 15.65
CA ASP A 99 5.50 -9.23 16.80
C ASP A 99 7.04 -9.29 16.70
N GLN A 100 7.59 -10.30 16.02
CA GLN A 100 9.01 -10.51 15.81
C GLN A 100 9.52 -9.82 14.53
N VAL A 101 8.76 -9.89 13.43
CA VAL A 101 9.05 -9.19 12.17
C VAL A 101 9.07 -7.67 12.41
N VAL A 102 8.08 -7.14 13.11
CA VAL A 102 8.00 -5.71 13.48
C VAL A 102 9.15 -5.31 14.39
N ARG A 103 9.65 -6.19 15.28
CA ARG A 103 10.87 -5.91 16.06
C ARG A 103 12.12 -5.78 15.19
N LEU A 104 12.31 -6.65 14.21
CA LEU A 104 13.46 -6.61 13.31
C LEU A 104 13.42 -5.40 12.36
N GLN A 105 12.26 -5.11 11.75
CA GLN A 105 12.07 -3.90 10.93
C GLN A 105 12.31 -2.61 11.74
N ASN A 106 11.94 -2.59 13.03
CA ASN A 106 12.29 -1.49 13.92
C ASN A 106 13.79 -1.45 14.26
N LYS A 107 14.48 -2.59 14.48
CA LYS A 107 15.95 -2.61 14.69
C LYS A 107 16.67 -1.92 13.52
N ARG A 108 16.39 -2.32 12.27
CA ARG A 108 16.96 -1.67 11.06
C ARG A 108 16.64 -0.19 11.02
N ALA A 109 15.37 0.19 11.19
CA ALA A 109 14.93 1.59 11.16
C ALA A 109 15.36 2.44 12.39
N GLN A 110 16.05 1.86 13.36
CA GLN A 110 16.61 2.52 14.54
C GLN A 110 18.15 2.42 14.58
N SER A 111 18.79 1.79 13.59
CA SER A 111 20.24 1.62 13.55
C SER A 111 20.95 2.97 13.42
N VAL A 112 21.67 3.33 14.48
CA VAL A 112 22.46 4.58 14.54
C VAL A 112 23.62 4.55 13.56
N VAL A 113 24.25 3.38 13.35
CA VAL A 113 25.38 3.22 12.41
C VAL A 113 24.91 3.42 10.98
N VAL A 114 23.83 2.74 10.57
CA VAL A 114 23.23 2.90 9.22
C VAL A 114 22.77 4.35 9.01
N TYR A 115 22.15 4.99 10.01
CA TYR A 115 21.79 6.41 9.94
C TYR A 115 23.00 7.34 9.78
N GLN A 116 24.10 7.07 10.48
CA GLN A 116 25.35 7.84 10.35
C GLN A 116 26.01 7.64 8.99
N ALA A 117 26.04 6.42 8.46
CA ALA A 117 26.55 6.12 7.11
C ALA A 117 25.71 6.81 6.02
N MET A 118 24.37 6.74 6.10
CA MET A 118 23.49 7.52 5.22
C MET A 118 23.74 9.03 5.33
N THR A 119 23.97 9.54 6.54
CA THR A 119 24.28 10.96 6.77
C THR A 119 25.61 11.36 6.12
N ALA A 120 26.65 10.55 6.28
CA ALA A 120 27.95 10.75 5.64
C ALA A 120 27.87 10.69 4.10
N LEU A 121 27.04 9.80 3.54
CA LEU A 121 26.78 9.72 2.10
C LEU A 121 26.06 10.98 1.56
N ARG A 122 25.18 11.59 2.35
CA ARG A 122 24.45 12.83 1.99
C ARG A 122 25.33 14.08 2.11
N ASP A 123 26.12 14.17 3.17
CA ASP A 123 26.95 15.34 3.47
C ASP A 123 28.34 15.27 2.79
N GLY A 124 28.66 14.12 2.19
CA GLY A 124 29.91 13.84 1.49
C GLY A 124 29.98 14.39 0.05
N PRO A 125 31.20 14.44 -0.53
CA PRO A 125 31.44 15.08 -1.83
C PRO A 125 30.81 14.33 -3.02
N THR A 126 30.42 13.06 -2.85
CA THR A 126 29.76 12.24 -3.87
C THR A 126 28.27 12.55 -4.03
N TYR A 127 27.62 13.18 -3.04
CA TYR A 127 26.18 13.47 -3.09
C TYR A 127 25.76 14.30 -4.32
N VAL A 128 26.60 15.25 -4.74
CA VAL A 128 26.36 16.08 -5.93
C VAL A 128 26.53 15.34 -7.26
N THR A 129 27.08 14.11 -7.24
CA THR A 129 27.18 13.22 -8.41
C THR A 129 26.11 12.12 -8.44
N LEU A 130 25.35 11.94 -7.35
CA LEU A 130 24.19 11.06 -7.31
C LEU A 130 23.07 11.59 -8.22
N THR A 131 22.26 10.69 -8.77
CA THR A 131 21.06 11.07 -9.54
C THR A 131 20.01 11.70 -8.64
N THR A 132 19.07 12.46 -9.21
CA THR A 132 17.93 13.01 -8.45
C THR A 132 17.11 11.90 -7.76
N GLU A 133 17.00 10.72 -8.36
CA GLU A 133 16.36 9.56 -7.74
C GLU A 133 17.11 9.10 -6.49
N GLN A 134 18.45 8.97 -6.57
CA GLN A 134 19.29 8.61 -5.43
C GLN A 134 19.22 9.66 -4.31
N GLN A 135 19.27 10.95 -4.66
CA GLN A 135 19.17 12.06 -3.70
C GLN A 135 17.82 12.08 -2.97
N VAL A 136 16.71 11.89 -3.71
CA VAL A 136 15.37 11.78 -3.12
C VAL A 136 15.28 10.51 -2.25
N THR A 137 15.73 9.36 -2.76
CA THR A 137 15.71 8.08 -2.03
C THR A 137 16.46 8.17 -0.70
N LEU A 138 17.69 8.69 -0.71
CA LEU A 138 18.50 8.89 0.50
C LEU A 138 17.84 9.85 1.49
N THR A 139 17.22 10.92 1.00
CA THR A 139 16.48 11.89 1.84
C THR A 139 15.24 11.24 2.45
N THR A 140 14.46 10.49 1.67
CA THR A 140 13.26 9.79 2.12
C THR A 140 13.59 8.66 3.10
N GLU A 141 14.58 7.81 2.81
CA GLU A 141 15.02 6.75 3.73
C GLU A 141 15.55 7.32 5.05
N GLN A 142 16.34 8.39 5.01
CA GLN A 142 16.72 9.13 6.22
C GLN A 142 15.49 9.68 6.94
N GLN A 143 14.49 10.24 6.25
CA GLN A 143 13.32 10.85 6.89
C GLN A 143 12.32 9.81 7.43
N VAL A 144 12.22 8.62 6.82
CA VAL A 144 11.49 7.46 7.35
C VAL A 144 12.21 6.87 8.56
N THR A 145 13.54 6.73 8.48
CA THR A 145 14.41 6.33 9.61
C THR A 145 14.22 7.31 10.76
N ILE A 146 14.42 8.61 10.54
CA ILE A 146 14.17 9.69 11.53
C ILE A 146 12.72 9.64 12.03
N GLY A 147 11.71 9.41 11.19
CA GLY A 147 10.31 9.35 11.61
C GLY A 147 10.04 8.22 12.60
N ARG A 148 10.46 6.99 12.26
CA ARG A 148 10.36 5.80 13.13
C ARG A 148 11.22 5.97 14.39
N ALA A 149 12.41 6.54 14.25
CA ALA A 149 13.37 6.86 15.31
C ALA A 149 12.89 7.99 16.26
N THR A 150 12.15 8.99 15.78
CA THR A 150 11.59 10.09 16.58
C THR A 150 10.33 9.66 17.32
N ALA A 151 9.53 8.76 16.73
CA ALA A 151 8.47 8.05 17.46
C ALA A 151 9.01 7.13 18.58
N SER A 152 10.34 6.94 18.67
CA SER A 152 11.02 6.07 19.65
C SER A 152 12.22 6.72 20.38
N GLY A 153 12.51 8.01 20.17
CA GLY A 153 13.52 8.78 20.92
C GLY A 153 15.00 8.48 20.65
N VAL A 154 15.35 7.88 19.50
CA VAL A 154 16.70 7.33 19.22
C VAL A 154 17.83 8.39 19.20
N ASN A 155 17.58 9.55 18.61
CA ASN A 155 18.65 10.49 18.20
C ASN A 155 19.14 11.42 19.34
N LEU A 156 19.20 10.90 20.57
CA LEU A 156 19.39 11.65 21.80
C LEU A 156 20.33 10.91 22.76
N VAL A 157 21.40 11.55 23.19
CA VAL A 157 22.20 11.11 24.35
C VAL A 157 21.32 11.17 25.60
N ASP A 158 21.57 10.38 26.65
CA ASP A 158 20.60 10.25 27.76
C ASP A 158 20.28 11.59 28.47
N HIS A 159 21.27 12.47 28.65
CA HIS A 159 21.06 13.85 29.11
C HIS A 159 20.11 14.65 28.20
N ASP A 160 20.19 14.43 26.89
CA ASP A 160 19.36 15.13 25.91
C ASP A 160 18.01 14.44 25.65
N LYS A 161 17.80 13.18 26.09
CA LYS A 161 16.46 12.58 26.22
C LYS A 161 15.64 13.35 27.26
N ASP A 162 16.23 13.58 28.43
CA ASP A 162 15.62 14.43 29.46
C ASP A 162 15.40 15.85 28.95
N ARG A 163 16.37 16.42 28.23
CA ARG A 163 16.26 17.77 27.65
C ARG A 163 15.19 17.87 26.54
N PHE A 164 15.03 16.87 25.68
CA PHE A 164 14.01 16.82 24.64
C PHE A 164 12.61 16.72 25.24
N ASN A 165 12.43 15.84 26.21
CA ASN A 165 11.20 15.73 26.99
C ASN A 165 10.91 17.06 27.73
N ALA A 166 11.91 17.65 28.39
CA ALA A 166 11.78 18.95 29.03
C ALA A 166 11.43 20.07 28.04
N ILE A 167 11.96 20.06 26.80
CA ILE A 167 11.60 21.02 25.74
C ILE A 167 10.15 20.85 25.30
N HIS A 168 9.67 19.62 25.06
CA HIS A 168 8.27 19.38 24.69
C HIS A 168 7.30 19.76 25.81
N VAL A 169 7.59 19.41 27.06
CA VAL A 169 6.76 19.78 28.21
C VAL A 169 6.87 21.29 28.49
N ARG A 170 8.04 21.93 28.26
CA ARG A 170 8.20 23.39 28.33
C ARG A 170 7.43 24.12 27.22
N LEU A 171 7.34 23.57 26.01
CA LEU A 171 6.48 24.10 24.94
C LEU A 171 5.00 24.05 25.33
N GLN A 172 4.54 22.96 25.96
CA GLN A 172 3.19 22.91 26.52
C GLN A 172 2.97 23.94 27.64
N ALA A 173 3.94 24.11 28.56
CA ALA A 173 3.87 25.12 29.61
C ALA A 173 3.89 26.56 29.05
N LEU A 174 4.70 26.85 28.02
CA LEU A 174 4.72 28.15 27.35
C LEU A 174 3.40 28.44 26.61
N ASN A 175 2.77 27.43 26.01
CA ASN A 175 1.42 27.54 25.45
C ASN A 175 0.35 27.82 26.53
N ALA A 176 0.56 27.38 27.78
CA ALA A 176 -0.30 27.72 28.91
C ALA A 176 -0.04 29.15 29.44
N VAL A 177 1.23 29.59 29.52
CA VAL A 177 1.59 30.99 29.82
C VAL A 177 0.99 31.94 28.80
N ALA A 178 1.10 31.64 27.51
CA ALA A 178 0.50 32.42 26.41
C ALA A 178 -1.04 32.45 26.44
N ALA A 179 -1.68 31.44 27.07
CA ALA A 179 -3.11 31.42 27.35
C ALA A 179 -3.51 32.13 28.66
N GLY A 180 -2.57 32.79 29.35
CA GLY A 180 -2.81 33.59 30.56
C GLY A 180 -2.37 32.94 31.88
N HIS A 181 -1.91 31.69 31.88
CA HIS A 181 -1.47 31.00 33.10
C HIS A 181 0.00 31.31 33.42
N VAL A 182 0.27 32.54 33.88
CA VAL A 182 1.61 33.13 34.00
C VAL A 182 2.61 32.34 34.86
N LEU A 183 2.13 31.48 35.76
CA LEU A 183 2.96 30.66 36.66
C LEU A 183 3.24 29.24 36.13
N ALA A 184 2.86 28.91 34.89
CA ALA A 184 2.93 27.55 34.38
C ALA A 184 4.37 27.05 34.17
N THR A 185 4.67 25.87 34.73
CA THR A 185 5.96 25.17 34.61
C THR A 185 5.79 23.81 33.94
N ALA A 186 6.91 23.13 33.66
CA ALA A 186 6.86 21.79 33.09
C ALA A 186 6.26 20.76 34.07
N GLU A 187 6.67 20.80 35.34
CA GLU A 187 6.19 19.84 36.37
C GLU A 187 4.83 20.22 36.98
N SER A 188 4.46 21.50 37.00
CA SER A 188 3.25 21.99 37.69
C SER A 188 2.05 22.24 36.77
N GLY A 189 2.25 22.25 35.45
CA GLY A 189 1.20 22.56 34.48
C GLY A 189 0.64 23.99 34.62
N PRO A 190 -0.61 24.26 34.19
CA PRO A 190 -1.54 23.33 33.55
C PRO A 190 -1.08 22.95 32.13
N TRP A 191 -1.25 21.69 31.75
CA TRP A 191 -0.92 21.19 30.40
C TRP A 191 -2.11 21.33 29.44
N LYS A 192 -1.86 21.85 28.24
CA LYS A 192 -2.89 21.98 27.18
C LYS A 192 -2.84 20.77 26.24
N LEU A 193 -3.80 19.85 26.40
CA LEU A 193 -3.93 18.65 25.58
C LEU A 193 -4.68 18.98 24.27
N SER A 194 -4.16 18.55 23.12
CA SER A 194 -4.85 18.69 21.82
C SER A 194 -5.64 17.43 21.47
N LEU A 195 -6.49 17.53 20.45
CA LEU A 195 -7.27 16.41 19.89
C LEU A 195 -6.67 15.91 18.56
N GLU A 196 -5.39 16.18 18.31
CA GLU A 196 -4.67 15.69 17.13
C GLU A 196 -4.08 14.30 17.43
N SER A 197 -4.04 13.41 16.45
CA SER A 197 -3.64 12.00 16.63
C SER A 197 -2.36 11.80 17.46
N PRO A 198 -1.24 12.54 17.24
CA PRO A 198 -0.01 12.40 18.04
C PRO A 198 -0.15 12.68 19.54
N VAL A 199 -1.22 13.35 19.97
CA VAL A 199 -1.53 13.62 21.39
C VAL A 199 -2.71 12.78 21.87
N TYR A 200 -3.76 12.66 21.06
CA TYR A 200 -5.00 11.97 21.38
C TYR A 200 -4.82 10.45 21.54
N ASP A 201 -4.16 9.79 20.59
CA ASP A 201 -4.07 8.33 20.57
C ASP A 201 -3.17 7.77 21.69
N PRO A 202 -1.98 8.34 21.99
CA PRO A 202 -1.20 7.93 23.16
C PRO A 202 -1.92 8.15 24.49
N LEU A 203 -2.72 9.22 24.62
CA LEU A 203 -3.49 9.49 25.83
C LEU A 203 -4.65 8.49 26.02
N LEU A 204 -5.35 8.09 24.95
CA LEU A 204 -6.34 7.01 25.06
C LEU A 204 -5.71 5.64 25.32
N LYS A 205 -4.52 5.36 24.76
CA LYS A 205 -3.86 4.05 24.90
C LYS A 205 -3.13 3.88 26.24
N TYR A 206 -2.51 4.93 26.78
CA TYR A 206 -1.57 4.81 27.91
C TYR A 206 -1.91 5.65 29.15
N CYS A 207 -2.77 6.68 29.07
CA CYS A 207 -3.09 7.47 30.27
C CYS A 207 -3.92 6.66 31.27
N ALA A 208 -3.40 6.38 32.46
CA ALA A 208 -4.11 5.59 33.49
C ALA A 208 -5.46 6.23 33.92
N SER A 209 -5.56 7.56 33.90
CA SER A 209 -6.74 8.30 34.38
C SER A 209 -7.96 8.14 33.46
N ARG A 210 -8.91 7.27 33.87
CA ARG A 210 -10.17 7.05 33.16
C ARG A 210 -10.96 8.36 32.89
N PRO A 211 -11.09 9.31 33.84
CA PRO A 211 -11.77 10.58 33.58
C PRO A 211 -11.14 11.41 32.45
N ILE A 212 -9.80 11.46 32.38
CA ILE A 212 -9.09 12.21 31.32
C ILE A 212 -9.31 11.55 29.97
N ARG A 213 -9.20 10.21 29.89
CA ARG A 213 -9.53 9.46 28.66
C ARG A 213 -10.98 9.70 28.22
N GLU A 214 -11.92 9.67 29.14
CA GLU A 214 -13.34 9.90 28.84
C GLU A 214 -13.61 11.34 28.35
N GLN A 215 -12.98 12.34 28.97
CA GLN A 215 -13.11 13.75 28.56
C GLN A 215 -12.54 13.99 27.16
N LEU A 216 -11.34 13.46 26.86
CA LEU A 216 -10.72 13.55 25.53
C LEU A 216 -11.54 12.83 24.46
N TYR A 217 -12.00 11.60 24.74
CA TYR A 217 -12.86 10.83 23.83
C TYR A 217 -14.16 11.56 23.50
N ARG A 218 -14.84 12.13 24.52
CA ARG A 218 -16.06 12.94 24.32
C ARG A 218 -15.76 14.20 23.50
N ALA A 219 -14.70 14.93 23.83
CA ALA A 219 -14.32 16.15 23.10
C ALA A 219 -13.91 15.88 21.64
N ASN A 220 -13.29 14.73 21.36
CA ASN A 220 -12.99 14.31 19.98
C ASN A 220 -14.24 13.92 19.20
N ASN A 221 -15.21 13.27 19.83
CA ASN A 221 -16.47 12.88 19.17
C ASN A 221 -17.45 14.06 18.99
N ASP A 222 -17.35 15.09 19.83
CA ASP A 222 -18.06 16.37 19.68
C ASP A 222 -17.35 17.34 18.68
N LYS A 223 -16.26 16.91 18.01
CA LYS A 223 -15.69 17.68 16.89
C LYS A 223 -16.73 17.90 15.80
N ALA A 224 -16.77 19.11 15.26
CA ALA A 224 -17.68 19.52 14.19
C ALA A 224 -19.18 19.29 14.52
N LYS A 225 -19.58 19.22 15.80
CA LYS A 225 -20.99 19.17 16.23
C LYS A 225 -21.83 20.35 15.75
N ALA A 226 -21.21 21.49 15.46
CA ALA A 226 -21.84 22.61 14.76
C ALA A 226 -22.37 22.26 13.35
N ASN A 227 -21.93 21.13 12.76
CA ASN A 227 -22.47 20.60 11.51
C ASN A 227 -23.78 19.82 11.72
N GLU A 228 -24.23 19.54 12.95
CA GLU A 228 -25.51 18.86 13.22
C GLU A 228 -26.70 19.53 12.51
N PRO A 229 -26.96 20.85 12.64
CA PRO A 229 -28.01 21.52 11.86
C PRO A 229 -27.79 21.43 10.34
N VAL A 230 -26.54 21.49 9.87
CA VAL A 230 -26.21 21.39 8.43
C VAL A 230 -26.49 19.98 7.90
N VAL A 231 -26.19 18.93 8.67
CA VAL A 231 -26.51 17.55 8.33
C VAL A 231 -28.02 17.30 8.39
N VAL A 232 -28.72 17.87 9.36
CA VAL A 232 -30.20 17.82 9.44
C VAL A 232 -30.82 18.52 8.24
N GLU A 233 -30.35 19.71 7.86
CA GLU A 233 -30.79 20.44 6.67
C GLU A 233 -30.51 19.66 5.38
N ILE A 234 -29.30 19.11 5.21
CA ILE A 234 -28.95 18.23 4.09
C ILE A 234 -29.89 17.02 4.02
N LEU A 235 -30.22 16.39 5.14
CA LEU A 235 -31.15 15.25 5.19
C LEU A 235 -32.59 15.66 4.88
N GLN A 236 -33.04 16.84 5.35
CA GLN A 236 -34.36 17.39 5.05
C GLN A 236 -34.51 17.78 3.58
N LEU A 237 -33.54 18.49 3.00
CA LEU A 237 -33.51 18.85 1.58
C LEU A 237 -33.45 17.59 0.69
N ARG A 238 -32.66 16.58 1.08
CA ARG A 238 -32.63 15.26 0.40
C ARG A 238 -33.98 14.55 0.47
N LEU A 239 -34.67 14.58 1.62
CA LEU A 239 -36.01 14.01 1.75
C LEU A 239 -37.05 14.79 0.92
N GLN A 240 -36.99 16.12 0.90
CA GLN A 240 -37.87 16.96 0.07
C GLN A 240 -37.65 16.70 -1.42
N LEU A 241 -36.40 16.59 -1.88
CA LEU A 241 -36.09 16.20 -3.27
C LEU A 241 -36.69 14.83 -3.63
N ALA A 242 -36.59 13.83 -2.75
CA ALA A 242 -37.22 12.52 -2.97
C ALA A 242 -38.77 12.59 -2.98
N GLN A 243 -39.36 13.44 -2.13
CA GLN A 243 -40.82 13.63 -2.06
C GLN A 243 -41.37 14.42 -3.26
N MET A 244 -40.64 15.41 -3.76
CA MET A 244 -40.96 16.14 -5.00
C MET A 244 -40.86 15.24 -6.24
N LEU A 245 -39.97 14.24 -6.21
CA LEU A 245 -39.89 13.16 -7.20
C LEU A 245 -40.86 12.00 -6.90
N GLY A 246 -41.80 12.19 -5.96
CA GLY A 246 -43.01 11.38 -5.80
C GLY A 246 -42.99 10.31 -4.71
N PHE A 247 -41.92 10.13 -3.92
CA PHE A 247 -41.87 9.03 -2.94
C PHE A 247 -40.95 9.22 -1.71
N ARG A 248 -40.55 8.10 -1.08
CA ARG A 248 -40.58 7.96 0.40
C ARG A 248 -39.29 8.33 1.15
N SER A 249 -38.11 8.16 0.57
CA SER A 249 -36.84 8.53 1.19
C SER A 249 -35.73 8.68 0.14
N PHE A 250 -34.68 9.44 0.45
CA PHE A 250 -33.52 9.62 -0.44
C PHE A 250 -32.59 8.40 -0.56
N SER A 251 -32.78 7.39 0.29
CA SER A 251 -31.83 6.29 0.49
C SER A 251 -32.00 5.09 -0.45
N SER A 252 -32.95 5.12 -1.39
CA SER A 252 -33.16 4.01 -2.32
C SER A 252 -32.07 4.02 -3.39
N SER A 253 -31.23 2.98 -3.44
CA SER A 253 -30.36 2.70 -4.61
C SER A 253 -31.17 2.58 -5.91
N VAL A 254 -32.42 2.13 -5.76
CA VAL A 254 -33.47 2.12 -6.79
C VAL A 254 -33.71 3.51 -7.44
N TRP A 255 -33.30 4.63 -6.83
CA TRP A 255 -33.39 5.95 -7.48
C TRP A 255 -32.42 6.11 -8.63
N THR A 256 -31.16 5.75 -8.45
CA THR A 256 -30.18 5.90 -9.52
C THR A 256 -30.59 5.04 -10.71
N GLU A 257 -30.99 3.79 -10.45
CA GLU A 257 -31.45 2.88 -11.51
C GLU A 257 -32.73 3.36 -12.20
N ARG A 258 -33.83 3.56 -11.46
CA ARG A 258 -35.10 3.93 -12.10
C ARG A 258 -35.09 5.32 -12.70
N LEU A 259 -34.37 6.28 -12.13
CA LEU A 259 -34.26 7.61 -12.73
C LEU A 259 -33.35 7.58 -13.97
N HIS A 260 -32.34 6.70 -14.04
CA HIS A 260 -31.59 6.48 -15.28
C HIS A 260 -32.45 5.80 -16.36
N GLN A 261 -33.24 4.79 -16.00
CA GLN A 261 -34.18 4.13 -16.91
C GLN A 261 -35.25 5.13 -17.40
N GLU A 262 -35.88 5.90 -16.51
CA GLU A 262 -36.96 6.85 -16.85
C GLU A 262 -36.48 8.14 -17.56
N GLN A 263 -35.24 8.61 -17.33
CA GLN A 263 -34.73 9.85 -17.96
C GLN A 263 -33.81 9.63 -19.16
N PHE A 264 -33.13 8.47 -19.26
CA PHE A 264 -32.12 8.20 -20.29
C PHE A 264 -32.32 6.89 -21.07
N ASP A 265 -33.34 6.09 -20.74
CA ASP A 265 -33.59 4.76 -21.34
C ASP A 265 -32.38 3.81 -21.18
N ILE A 266 -31.73 3.89 -20.00
CA ILE A 266 -30.53 3.13 -19.63
C ILE A 266 -30.85 2.23 -18.43
N ASP A 267 -30.71 0.92 -18.64
CA ASP A 267 -30.74 -0.15 -17.63
C ASP A 267 -29.31 -0.72 -17.46
N ASP A 268 -28.78 -0.67 -16.24
CA ASP A 268 -27.42 -1.13 -15.95
C ASP A 268 -27.29 -2.67 -16.05
N GLU A 269 -28.38 -3.43 -15.89
CA GLU A 269 -28.40 -4.89 -16.11
C GLU A 269 -28.29 -5.18 -17.63
N ALA A 270 -29.06 -4.49 -18.47
CA ALA A 270 -28.91 -4.53 -19.92
C ALA A 270 -27.57 -4.00 -20.43
N ILE A 271 -26.89 -3.07 -19.72
CA ILE A 271 -25.52 -2.65 -20.05
C ILE A 271 -24.49 -3.72 -19.65
N SER A 272 -24.69 -4.43 -18.54
CA SER A 272 -23.71 -5.41 -18.05
C SER A 272 -23.36 -6.52 -19.05
N GLN A 273 -24.30 -6.91 -19.92
CA GLN A 273 -24.11 -7.94 -20.95
C GLN A 273 -23.01 -7.61 -22.00
N TYR A 274 -22.58 -6.35 -22.07
CA TYR A 274 -21.50 -5.91 -22.96
C TYR A 274 -20.11 -6.05 -22.29
N PHE A 275 -20.06 -6.16 -20.95
CA PHE A 275 -18.84 -6.04 -20.15
C PHE A 275 -18.47 -7.35 -19.44
N SER A 276 -17.79 -8.25 -20.16
CA SER A 276 -17.24 -9.49 -19.60
C SER A 276 -15.73 -9.42 -19.42
N LEU A 277 -15.22 -9.89 -18.27
CA LEU A 277 -13.79 -9.88 -17.93
C LEU A 277 -12.86 -10.48 -19.02
N PRO A 278 -11.62 -9.97 -19.15
CA PRO A 278 -10.63 -10.56 -20.05
C PRO A 278 -10.29 -12.00 -19.65
N LYS A 279 -10.11 -12.88 -20.65
CA LYS A 279 -9.44 -14.17 -20.44
C LYS A 279 -7.98 -13.92 -20.03
N ALA A 280 -7.41 -14.82 -19.24
CA ALA A 280 -5.94 -14.88 -19.10
C ALA A 280 -5.32 -15.06 -20.48
N ALA A 281 -4.14 -14.46 -20.70
CA ALA A 281 -3.54 -14.37 -22.02
C ALA A 281 -2.12 -14.96 -22.10
N ASP A 282 -1.38 -14.94 -20.99
CA ASP A 282 -0.16 -15.72 -20.78
C ASP A 282 -0.47 -16.98 -19.97
N GLY A 283 0.46 -17.93 -19.92
CA GLY A 283 0.30 -19.12 -19.09
C GLY A 283 1.61 -19.85 -18.79
N LEU A 284 2.11 -19.65 -17.58
CA LEU A 284 2.95 -20.60 -16.84
C LEU A 284 2.95 -20.35 -15.31
N GLU A 285 1.95 -19.65 -14.77
CA GLU A 285 2.01 -19.09 -13.42
C GLU A 285 1.16 -19.81 -12.37
N GLU A 286 1.76 -19.92 -11.18
CA GLU A 286 1.09 -20.35 -9.96
C GLU A 286 0.20 -19.24 -9.41
N THR A 287 -1.05 -19.57 -9.05
CA THR A 287 -2.01 -18.60 -8.51
C THR A 287 -2.64 -19.11 -7.21
N TRP A 288 -3.03 -18.18 -6.34
CA TRP A 288 -3.62 -18.50 -5.02
C TRP A 288 -5.09 -18.91 -5.07
N HIS A 289 -5.75 -18.81 -6.23
CA HIS A 289 -7.14 -19.25 -6.44
C HIS A 289 -7.41 -19.50 -7.93
N PRO A 290 -8.16 -20.54 -8.34
CA PRO A 290 -8.39 -20.86 -9.77
C PRO A 290 -9.01 -19.76 -10.64
N ASP A 291 -9.70 -18.78 -10.04
CA ASP A 291 -10.26 -17.62 -10.74
C ASP A 291 -9.24 -16.53 -11.10
N VAL A 292 -8.05 -16.58 -10.47
CA VAL A 292 -7.00 -15.57 -10.61
C VAL A 292 -6.33 -15.73 -11.97
N ARG A 293 -6.16 -14.61 -12.67
CA ARG A 293 -5.62 -14.56 -14.04
C ARG A 293 -4.29 -13.83 -14.02
N PHE A 294 -3.30 -14.38 -14.70
CA PHE A 294 -2.00 -13.73 -14.86
C PHE A 294 -1.86 -13.07 -16.23
N PHE A 295 -1.05 -12.01 -16.27
CA PHE A 295 -0.76 -11.21 -17.46
C PHE A 295 0.67 -10.66 -17.43
N GLN A 296 1.33 -10.68 -18.58
CA GLN A 296 2.62 -10.04 -18.83
C GLN A 296 2.41 -8.74 -19.63
N ILE A 297 3.12 -7.68 -19.27
CA ILE A 297 3.07 -6.38 -19.97
C ILE A 297 4.31 -6.27 -20.86
N ARG A 298 4.12 -5.85 -22.11
CA ARG A 298 5.15 -5.72 -23.17
C ARG A 298 4.95 -4.44 -23.98
N ALA A 299 5.96 -4.01 -24.73
CA ALA A 299 5.83 -2.87 -25.64
C ALA A 299 5.01 -3.25 -26.89
N MET A 300 3.96 -2.48 -27.18
CA MET A 300 3.00 -2.77 -28.27
C MET A 300 3.59 -2.65 -29.68
N ASP A 301 4.60 -1.80 -29.85
CA ASP A 301 5.33 -1.56 -31.10
C ASP A 301 6.46 -2.59 -31.33
N GLN A 302 6.87 -3.30 -30.28
CA GLN A 302 8.01 -4.23 -30.29
C GLN A 302 7.67 -5.48 -29.45
N PRO A 303 6.74 -6.35 -29.89
CA PRO A 303 6.27 -7.50 -29.09
C PRO A 303 7.37 -8.51 -28.71
N GLU A 304 8.44 -8.57 -29.52
CA GLU A 304 9.66 -9.35 -29.27
C GLU A 304 10.51 -8.82 -28.08
N THR A 305 10.16 -7.65 -27.51
CA THR A 305 10.87 -7.13 -26.34
C THR A 305 10.59 -7.96 -25.07
N PRO A 306 11.53 -7.94 -24.11
CA PRO A 306 11.28 -8.51 -22.79
C PRO A 306 10.01 -7.98 -22.12
N VAL A 307 9.43 -8.79 -21.25
CA VAL A 307 8.36 -8.38 -20.34
C VAL A 307 8.85 -7.17 -19.54
N VAL A 308 8.07 -6.09 -19.48
CA VAL A 308 8.41 -4.88 -18.71
C VAL A 308 7.81 -4.90 -17.30
N ALA A 309 6.70 -5.59 -17.11
CA ALA A 309 6.02 -5.76 -15.82
C ALA A 309 5.05 -6.96 -15.87
N GLN A 310 4.57 -7.42 -14.72
CA GLN A 310 3.65 -8.55 -14.61
C GLN A 310 2.52 -8.27 -13.61
N PHE A 311 1.33 -8.86 -13.82
CA PHE A 311 0.27 -8.75 -12.81
C PHE A 311 -0.70 -9.91 -12.72
N TYR A 312 -1.25 -10.06 -11.52
CA TYR A 312 -2.38 -10.94 -11.22
C TYR A 312 -3.68 -10.13 -11.19
N LEU A 313 -4.78 -10.71 -11.64
CA LEU A 313 -6.15 -10.19 -11.50
C LEU A 313 -6.98 -11.20 -10.71
N ASP A 314 -7.46 -10.81 -9.53
CA ASP A 314 -8.35 -11.60 -8.68
C ASP A 314 -9.76 -10.96 -8.68
N PRO A 315 -10.66 -11.35 -9.60
CA PRO A 315 -11.84 -10.55 -9.93
C PRO A 315 -13.03 -10.72 -8.97
N TYR A 316 -13.27 -11.93 -8.46
CA TYR A 316 -14.58 -12.27 -7.88
C TYR A 316 -14.65 -12.11 -6.37
N ALA A 317 -15.83 -11.77 -5.84
CA ALA A 317 -16.10 -11.79 -4.42
C ALA A 317 -16.08 -13.23 -3.87
N ARG A 318 -15.36 -13.45 -2.76
CA ARG A 318 -15.40 -14.71 -1.98
C ARG A 318 -15.72 -14.38 -0.52
N PRO A 319 -17.01 -14.26 -0.15
CA PRO A 319 -17.44 -13.84 1.19
C PRO A 319 -16.80 -14.69 2.30
N GLY A 320 -16.36 -14.05 3.38
CA GLY A 320 -15.69 -14.69 4.52
C GLY A 320 -14.22 -15.08 4.28
N GLN A 321 -13.77 -15.26 3.03
CA GLN A 321 -12.39 -15.62 2.68
C GLN A 321 -11.60 -14.43 2.11
N LYS A 322 -12.23 -13.54 1.35
CA LYS A 322 -11.60 -12.41 0.65
C LYS A 322 -12.03 -11.06 1.20
N ARG A 323 -11.06 -10.14 1.34
CA ARG A 323 -11.29 -8.75 1.74
C ARG A 323 -12.16 -8.04 0.69
N GLN A 324 -13.23 -7.41 1.16
CA GLN A 324 -14.15 -6.62 0.35
C GLN A 324 -13.54 -5.31 -0.16
N GLY A 325 -14.06 -4.82 -1.29
CA GLY A 325 -13.62 -3.59 -1.95
C GLY A 325 -12.90 -3.84 -3.28
N SER A 326 -12.16 -2.84 -3.76
CA SER A 326 -11.27 -2.95 -4.92
C SER A 326 -9.97 -2.22 -4.64
N PHE A 327 -8.83 -2.87 -4.86
CA PHE A 327 -7.52 -2.37 -4.47
C PHE A 327 -6.40 -2.99 -5.31
N VAL A 328 -5.20 -2.42 -5.21
CA VAL A 328 -3.98 -2.94 -5.83
C VAL A 328 -2.93 -3.16 -4.76
N GLU A 329 -2.25 -4.30 -4.81
CA GLU A 329 -1.15 -4.67 -3.92
C GLU A 329 0.12 -4.83 -4.77
N VAL A 330 1.25 -4.26 -4.32
CA VAL A 330 2.57 -4.58 -4.89
C VAL A 330 2.99 -5.96 -4.38
N VAL A 331 3.47 -6.83 -5.28
CA VAL A 331 4.02 -8.15 -4.96
C VAL A 331 5.55 -8.12 -4.98
N VAL A 332 6.12 -7.38 -5.94
CA VAL A 332 7.57 -7.15 -6.10
C VAL A 332 7.79 -5.77 -6.74
N SER A 333 8.70 -4.96 -6.20
CA SER A 333 9.06 -3.64 -6.76
C SER A 333 10.15 -3.73 -7.84
N ARG A 334 10.17 -2.74 -8.75
CA ARG A 334 11.25 -2.62 -9.76
C ARG A 334 12.57 -2.26 -9.07
N SER A 335 13.64 -2.96 -9.42
CA SER A 335 14.97 -2.75 -8.82
C SER A 335 16.08 -3.11 -9.80
N LYS A 336 17.13 -2.29 -9.92
CA LYS A 336 18.39 -2.68 -10.59
C LYS A 336 19.33 -3.44 -9.68
N VAL A 337 19.16 -3.31 -8.36
CA VAL A 337 19.98 -3.98 -7.35
C VAL A 337 19.62 -5.47 -7.32
N LEU A 338 18.32 -5.75 -7.18
CA LEU A 338 17.74 -7.09 -7.05
C LEU A 338 17.48 -7.75 -8.42
N ARG A 339 18.31 -7.41 -9.42
CA ARG A 339 18.29 -7.95 -10.77
C ARG A 339 18.79 -9.39 -10.81
N THR A 340 18.51 -10.12 -11.89
CA THR A 340 18.99 -11.50 -12.08
C THR A 340 19.82 -11.62 -13.36
N ALA A 341 20.53 -12.74 -13.53
CA ALA A 341 21.21 -13.05 -14.79
C ALA A 341 20.25 -13.17 -16.01
N LYS A 342 18.92 -13.17 -15.79
CA LYS A 342 17.89 -13.24 -16.83
C LYS A 342 17.31 -11.87 -17.23
N ALA A 343 17.46 -10.84 -16.39
CA ALA A 343 16.85 -9.52 -16.62
C ALA A 343 17.68 -8.39 -15.99
N PRO A 344 17.97 -7.29 -16.71
CA PRO A 344 18.86 -6.22 -16.24
C PRO A 344 18.32 -5.43 -15.05
N VAL A 345 17.01 -5.51 -14.81
CA VAL A 345 16.30 -5.07 -13.61
C VAL A 345 15.31 -6.15 -13.18
N ARG A 346 14.99 -6.21 -11.90
CA ARG A 346 13.81 -6.89 -11.37
C ARG A 346 12.55 -6.27 -11.98
N LEU A 347 11.71 -7.10 -12.58
CA LEU A 347 10.45 -6.65 -13.14
C LEU A 347 9.45 -6.38 -12.01
N PRO A 348 8.71 -5.25 -12.04
CA PRO A 348 7.67 -4.99 -11.05
C PRO A 348 6.49 -5.94 -11.25
N VAL A 349 5.97 -6.46 -10.14
CA VAL A 349 4.85 -7.40 -10.09
C VAL A 349 3.80 -6.87 -9.13
N PHE A 350 2.54 -6.82 -9.54
CA PHE A 350 1.42 -6.37 -8.70
C PHE A 350 0.19 -7.27 -8.83
N SER A 351 -0.82 -7.04 -7.99
CA SER A 351 -2.13 -7.69 -8.13
C SER A 351 -3.26 -6.67 -8.07
N ILE A 352 -4.19 -6.78 -9.02
CA ILE A 352 -5.48 -6.08 -9.01
C ILE A 352 -6.49 -7.00 -8.34
N VAL A 353 -7.10 -6.54 -7.25
CA VAL A 353 -8.13 -7.27 -6.51
C VAL A 353 -9.46 -6.53 -6.64
N LEU A 354 -10.47 -7.21 -7.18
CA LEU A 354 -11.85 -6.73 -7.27
C LEU A 354 -12.78 -7.66 -6.44
N ASN A 355 -14.05 -7.29 -6.28
CA ASN A 355 -15.07 -8.13 -5.65
C ASN A 355 -16.35 -8.18 -6.51
N GLN A 356 -16.19 -8.46 -7.79
CA GLN A 356 -17.31 -8.62 -8.73
C GLN A 356 -18.12 -9.90 -8.42
N THR A 357 -19.41 -9.92 -8.74
CA THR A 357 -20.24 -11.14 -8.70
C THR A 357 -19.62 -12.27 -9.54
N PRO A 358 -19.40 -13.48 -8.99
CA PRO A 358 -18.86 -14.61 -9.76
C PRO A 358 -19.80 -15.10 -10.88
N PRO A 359 -19.31 -15.88 -11.86
CA PRO A 359 -20.16 -16.53 -12.85
C PRO A 359 -21.13 -17.53 -12.20
N VAL A 360 -22.27 -17.78 -12.84
CA VAL A 360 -23.34 -18.66 -12.32
C VAL A 360 -23.67 -19.73 -13.36
N GLY A 361 -23.13 -20.93 -13.17
CA GLY A 361 -23.16 -21.99 -14.19
C GLY A 361 -22.46 -21.51 -15.47
N ASP A 362 -23.09 -21.70 -16.62
CA ASP A 362 -22.58 -21.24 -17.92
C ASP A 362 -22.73 -19.72 -18.15
N ILE A 363 -23.38 -18.98 -17.22
CA ILE A 363 -23.55 -17.53 -17.33
C ILE A 363 -22.23 -16.85 -16.93
N PRO A 364 -21.55 -16.13 -17.85
CA PRO A 364 -20.29 -15.45 -17.53
C PRO A 364 -20.54 -14.30 -16.57
N SER A 365 -19.56 -14.01 -15.73
CA SER A 365 -19.58 -12.85 -14.84
C SER A 365 -19.59 -11.54 -15.65
N LEU A 366 -20.67 -10.77 -15.49
CA LEU A 366 -20.94 -9.49 -16.13
C LEU A 366 -20.59 -8.33 -15.19
N MET A 367 -20.04 -7.24 -15.73
CA MET A 367 -19.62 -6.05 -14.96
C MET A 367 -20.68 -4.96 -15.08
N THR A 368 -21.08 -4.34 -13.97
CA THR A 368 -21.79 -3.05 -14.00
C THR A 368 -20.87 -1.93 -14.50
N PHE A 369 -21.41 -0.75 -14.82
CA PHE A 369 -20.55 0.39 -15.12
C PHE A 369 -19.67 0.78 -13.91
N THR A 370 -20.17 0.55 -12.68
CA THR A 370 -19.40 0.77 -11.44
C THR A 370 -18.21 -0.19 -11.33
N ASP A 371 -18.38 -1.47 -11.64
CA ASP A 371 -17.28 -2.44 -11.67
C ASP A 371 -16.23 -2.06 -12.74
N LEU A 372 -16.69 -1.54 -13.88
CA LEU A 372 -15.81 -1.09 -14.96
C LEU A 372 -14.97 0.13 -14.53
N ASP A 373 -15.60 1.14 -13.91
CA ASP A 373 -14.91 2.30 -13.34
C ASP A 373 -13.92 1.92 -12.22
N LEU A 374 -14.25 0.92 -11.39
CA LEU A 374 -13.32 0.35 -10.40
C LEU A 374 -12.13 -0.38 -11.04
N LEU A 375 -12.37 -1.20 -12.08
CA LEU A 375 -11.31 -1.87 -12.85
C LEU A 375 -10.37 -0.86 -13.51
N PHE A 376 -10.89 0.16 -14.21
CA PHE A 376 -10.07 1.22 -14.81
C PHE A 376 -9.27 1.98 -13.75
N GLY A 377 -9.85 2.23 -12.57
CA GLY A 377 -9.14 2.82 -11.45
C GLY A 377 -7.95 1.98 -10.98
N CYS A 378 -8.15 0.67 -10.81
CA CYS A 378 -7.10 -0.26 -10.40
C CYS A 378 -6.04 -0.44 -11.50
N VAL A 379 -6.43 -0.52 -12.77
CA VAL A 379 -5.51 -0.55 -13.91
C VAL A 379 -4.67 0.73 -13.97
N GLY A 380 -5.25 1.91 -13.69
CA GLY A 380 -4.50 3.17 -13.61
C GLY A 380 -3.43 3.17 -12.52
N PHE A 381 -3.70 2.56 -11.37
CA PHE A 381 -2.70 2.38 -10.32
C PHE A 381 -1.65 1.31 -10.69
N GLY A 382 -2.08 0.19 -11.26
CA GLY A 382 -1.21 -0.88 -11.77
C GLY A 382 -0.23 -0.39 -12.84
N LEU A 383 -0.69 0.47 -13.77
CA LEU A 383 0.16 1.08 -14.79
C LEU A 383 1.26 1.98 -14.19
N ARG A 384 1.03 2.61 -13.02
CA ARG A 384 2.08 3.37 -12.32
C ARG A 384 3.21 2.45 -11.87
N ILE A 385 2.86 1.29 -11.30
CA ILE A 385 3.82 0.26 -10.86
C ILE A 385 4.52 -0.38 -12.08
N ALA A 386 3.76 -0.69 -13.14
CA ALA A 386 4.25 -1.34 -14.34
C ALA A 386 5.24 -0.51 -15.16
N LEU A 387 5.00 0.81 -15.25
CA LEU A 387 5.71 1.71 -16.17
C LEU A 387 6.67 2.67 -15.43
N THR A 388 7.00 2.38 -14.16
CA THR A 388 7.98 3.18 -13.42
C THR A 388 9.38 3.03 -14.00
N SER A 389 10.07 4.16 -14.21
CA SER A 389 11.47 4.18 -14.63
C SER A 389 12.44 4.12 -13.46
N ALA A 390 11.96 4.26 -12.22
CA ALA A 390 12.77 4.30 -11.01
C ALA A 390 13.54 2.99 -10.81
N GLU A 391 14.84 3.10 -10.55
CA GLU A 391 15.82 2.02 -10.46
C GLU A 391 15.91 1.35 -9.08
N TYR A 392 15.46 2.00 -8.00
CA TYR A 392 15.54 1.45 -6.63
C TYR A 392 14.16 1.12 -6.05
N THR A 393 14.06 0.10 -5.20
CA THR A 393 12.77 -0.36 -4.62
C THR A 393 12.03 0.77 -3.88
N ALA A 394 12.75 1.59 -3.11
CA ALA A 394 12.17 2.71 -2.35
C ALA A 394 11.59 3.84 -3.25
N ALA A 395 12.11 4.01 -4.46
CA ALA A 395 11.62 5.00 -5.44
C ALA A 395 10.62 4.42 -6.45
N SER A 396 10.60 3.10 -6.65
CA SER A 396 9.70 2.41 -7.59
C SER A 396 8.40 1.92 -6.96
N GLY A 397 8.35 1.83 -5.62
CA GLY A 397 7.16 1.50 -4.82
C GLY A 397 6.14 2.63 -4.70
N ILE A 398 5.46 2.73 -3.55
CA ILE A 398 4.40 3.74 -3.29
C ILE A 398 4.73 4.71 -2.15
N ASP A 399 5.74 4.39 -1.35
CA ASP A 399 5.98 5.00 -0.04
C ASP A 399 6.72 6.35 -0.13
N GLY A 400 7.49 6.56 -1.19
CA GLY A 400 8.14 7.84 -1.51
C GLY A 400 7.26 8.84 -2.29
N ILE A 401 5.93 8.71 -2.24
CA ILE A 401 4.99 9.47 -3.09
C ILE A 401 3.92 10.17 -2.25
N GLU A 402 3.64 11.43 -2.55
CA GLU A 402 2.62 12.22 -1.87
C GLU A 402 1.21 11.62 -2.06
N ALA A 403 0.50 11.41 -0.95
CA ALA A 403 -0.72 10.61 -0.92
C ALA A 403 -1.90 11.18 -1.73
N ASP A 404 -1.93 12.49 -1.97
CA ASP A 404 -2.90 13.16 -2.84
C ASP A 404 -2.60 12.92 -4.34
N SER A 405 -1.32 12.76 -4.70
CA SER A 405 -0.84 12.41 -6.03
C SER A 405 -1.10 10.94 -6.41
N LEU A 406 -1.14 10.02 -5.44
CA LEU A 406 -1.44 8.59 -5.68
C LEU A 406 -2.76 8.39 -6.44
N GLY A 407 -3.76 9.25 -6.20
CA GLY A 407 -5.04 9.22 -6.91
C GLY A 407 -5.01 9.75 -8.35
N VAL A 408 -3.91 10.35 -8.84
CA VAL A 408 -3.88 10.96 -10.19
C VAL A 408 -4.03 9.92 -11.31
N PRO A 409 -3.25 8.83 -11.39
CA PRO A 409 -3.42 7.81 -12.43
C PRO A 409 -4.81 7.17 -12.40
N VAL A 410 -5.33 6.91 -11.20
CA VAL A 410 -6.69 6.39 -10.97
C VAL A 410 -7.75 7.33 -11.56
N ARG A 411 -7.68 8.63 -11.26
CA ARG A 411 -8.61 9.66 -11.77
C ARG A 411 -8.46 9.90 -13.27
N VAL A 412 -7.29 9.68 -13.85
CA VAL A 412 -7.05 9.79 -15.30
C VAL A 412 -7.64 8.59 -16.04
N LEU A 413 -7.34 7.35 -15.63
CA LEU A 413 -7.84 6.15 -16.34
C LEU A 413 -9.37 6.04 -16.29
N LYS A 414 -10.01 6.36 -15.16
CA LYS A 414 -11.48 6.38 -15.04
C LYS A 414 -12.19 7.24 -16.09
N ARG A 415 -11.56 8.31 -16.60
CA ARG A 415 -12.15 9.15 -17.66
C ARG A 415 -12.30 8.42 -19.00
N PHE A 416 -11.52 7.38 -19.24
CA PHE A 416 -11.58 6.61 -20.49
C PHE A 416 -12.85 5.74 -20.60
N CYS A 417 -13.50 5.38 -19.48
CA CYS A 417 -14.83 4.74 -19.46
C CYS A 417 -15.90 5.60 -20.17
N TYR A 418 -15.74 6.93 -20.12
CA TYR A 418 -16.65 7.91 -20.69
C TYR A 418 -16.24 8.39 -22.10
N HIS A 419 -15.11 7.89 -22.63
CA HIS A 419 -14.61 8.34 -23.92
C HIS A 419 -15.32 7.62 -25.06
N ARG A 420 -16.10 8.35 -25.88
CA ARG A 420 -16.87 7.78 -27.01
C ARG A 420 -16.04 6.89 -27.94
N GLY A 421 -14.78 7.24 -28.20
CA GLY A 421 -13.87 6.42 -29.02
C GLY A 421 -13.48 5.06 -28.43
N ILE A 422 -13.71 4.84 -27.13
CA ILE A 422 -13.60 3.53 -26.47
C ILE A 422 -14.97 2.88 -26.36
N GLN A 423 -16.03 3.63 -26.04
CA GLN A 423 -17.41 3.13 -25.99
C GLN A 423 -17.84 2.51 -27.33
N CYS A 424 -17.58 3.19 -28.46
CA CYS A 424 -17.82 2.65 -29.80
C CYS A 424 -16.84 1.52 -30.22
N ARG A 425 -15.82 1.24 -29.41
CA ARG A 425 -14.89 0.09 -29.55
C ARG A 425 -15.18 -1.05 -28.58
N MET A 426 -16.21 -0.95 -27.74
CA MET A 426 -16.75 -2.04 -26.93
C MET A 426 -17.91 -2.69 -27.71
N PRO A 427 -17.68 -3.76 -28.50
CA PRO A 427 -18.70 -4.31 -29.38
C PRO A 427 -19.67 -5.19 -28.61
N SER A 428 -20.80 -5.52 -29.23
CA SER A 428 -21.80 -6.46 -28.71
C SER A 428 -21.20 -7.74 -28.12
N LYS A 429 -21.52 -8.03 -26.86
CA LYS A 429 -21.31 -9.29 -26.12
C LYS A 429 -19.91 -9.93 -26.23
N GLN A 430 -19.23 -10.03 -25.07
CA GLN A 430 -18.05 -10.87 -24.78
C GLN A 430 -16.62 -10.28 -24.91
N ASN A 431 -16.36 -8.97 -25.14
CA ASN A 431 -14.97 -8.50 -25.34
C ASN A 431 -14.56 -7.14 -24.73
N ILE A 432 -14.31 -7.09 -23.42
CA ILE A 432 -13.43 -6.09 -22.78
C ILE A 432 -11.98 -6.17 -23.30
N HIS A 433 -11.60 -7.27 -23.94
CA HIS A 433 -10.30 -7.46 -24.58
C HIS A 433 -9.95 -6.35 -25.60
N ALA A 434 -10.93 -5.61 -26.14
CA ALA A 434 -10.71 -4.42 -26.96
C ALA A 434 -10.27 -3.16 -26.17
N ILE A 435 -10.62 -3.05 -24.89
CA ILE A 435 -10.18 -1.98 -23.97
C ILE A 435 -8.74 -2.22 -23.53
N LEU A 436 -8.41 -3.48 -23.25
CA LEU A 436 -7.06 -3.90 -22.82
C LEU A 436 -6.11 -4.14 -24.00
N LYS A 437 -6.58 -4.09 -25.25
CA LYS A 437 -5.74 -4.20 -26.45
C LYS A 437 -4.56 -3.20 -26.59
N PRO A 438 -4.54 -2.02 -25.92
CA PRO A 438 -3.35 -1.17 -25.83
C PRO A 438 -2.38 -1.55 -24.69
N ILE A 439 -2.69 -2.59 -23.91
CA ILE A 439 -2.04 -2.96 -22.62
C ILE A 439 -1.68 -4.46 -22.56
N VAL A 440 -2.33 -5.33 -23.35
CA VAL A 440 -2.32 -6.79 -23.15
C VAL A 440 -1.81 -7.57 -24.36
N VAL A 441 -0.71 -8.28 -24.10
CA VAL A 441 -0.38 -9.67 -24.47
C VAL A 441 -0.67 -10.15 -25.91
N THR A 442 0.40 -10.54 -26.59
CA THR A 442 0.39 -11.41 -27.77
C THR A 442 0.29 -12.88 -27.35
N GLN A 443 -0.67 -13.63 -27.92
CA GLN A 443 -0.64 -15.09 -27.88
C GLN A 443 0.43 -15.64 -28.85
N ASN A 444 0.99 -16.79 -28.51
CA ASN A 444 1.52 -17.78 -29.46
C ASN A 444 0.60 -19.01 -29.43
#